data_AF-A0A3D3KPA5-F1
#
_entry.id   AF-A0A3D3KPA5-F1
#
_cell.length_a   1.000
_cell.length_b   1.000
_cell.length_c   1.000
_cell.angle_alpha   90.00
_cell.angle_beta   90.00
_cell.angle_gamma   90.00
#
_symmetry.space_group_name_H-M   'P 1'
#
loop_
_entity.id
_entity.type
_entity.pdbx_description
1 polymer ?
#
loop_
_entity_poly.entity_id
_entity_poly.type
_entity_poly.pdbx_seq_one_letter_code
_entity_poly.pdbx_strand_id
1 'polypeptide(L)'
;MSNKTTTGREGCTSDMSLFTDHDIYLFREGSHFKLYEKLGSHLVRNNGVKGAHFAVWAPNAERVSVIGDFNRWDNRSHALRQREDGSGIWEGFIEGIG
;
A
#
# COMPACT_ATOMS: atom_id res chain seq x y z
N MET A 1 -2.52 -33.40 -23.17
CA MET A 1 -1.39 -32.47 -23.08
C MET A 1 -1.82 -31.07 -23.49
N SER A 2 -1.83 -30.10 -22.57
CA SER A 2 -1.68 -28.68 -22.93
C SER A 2 -1.25 -27.92 -21.68
N ASN A 3 0.06 -27.85 -21.54
CA ASN A 3 0.88 -27.14 -20.57
C ASN A 3 0.63 -25.63 -20.69
N LYS A 4 -0.18 -25.08 -19.77
CA LYS A 4 -0.33 -23.63 -19.62
C LYS A 4 0.80 -23.12 -18.74
N THR A 5 1.67 -22.37 -19.40
CA THR A 5 2.91 -21.75 -18.95
C THR A 5 2.71 -20.88 -17.71
N THR A 6 3.49 -21.16 -16.67
CA THR A 6 3.73 -20.28 -15.52
C THR A 6 4.43 -19.02 -16.01
N THR A 7 3.71 -17.92 -16.17
CA THR A 7 4.30 -16.59 -16.35
C THR A 7 4.37 -15.93 -14.98
N GLY A 8 5.55 -15.96 -14.36
CA GLY A 8 5.87 -15.13 -13.21
C GLY A 8 5.78 -13.65 -13.60
N ARG A 9 4.92 -12.91 -12.89
CA ARG A 9 4.90 -11.43 -12.90
C ARG A 9 5.56 -10.99 -11.60
N GLU A 10 6.73 -10.39 -11.70
CA GLU A 10 7.42 -9.76 -10.57
C GLU A 10 6.72 -8.43 -10.22
N GLY A 11 6.33 -8.30 -8.95
CA GLY A 11 6.46 -7.05 -8.18
C GLY A 11 5.35 -6.00 -8.27
N CYS A 12 4.13 -6.32 -7.84
CA CYS A 12 3.33 -5.45 -6.94
C CYS A 12 2.02 -6.19 -6.61
N THR A 13 1.96 -6.82 -5.44
CA THR A 13 0.72 -7.45 -4.96
C THR A 13 -0.21 -6.34 -4.41
N SER A 14 -0.85 -5.58 -5.31
CA SER A 14 -1.69 -4.39 -5.00
C SER A 14 -2.95 -4.65 -4.16
N ASP A 15 -3.18 -5.87 -3.69
CA ASP A 15 -4.45 -6.26 -3.04
C ASP A 15 -4.34 -6.42 -1.51
N MET A 16 -3.27 -5.92 -0.90
CA MET A 16 -3.13 -5.91 0.56
C MET A 16 -3.43 -4.53 1.13
N SER A 17 -4.50 -4.45 1.93
CA SER A 17 -4.89 -3.28 2.73
C SER A 17 -4.85 -3.62 4.22
N LEU A 18 -4.29 -2.73 5.03
CA LEU A 18 -4.37 -2.83 6.49
C LEU A 18 -5.63 -2.19 7.10
N PHE A 19 -6.38 -1.43 6.31
CA PHE A 19 -7.60 -0.77 6.75
C PHE A 19 -8.81 -1.69 6.58
N THR A 20 -9.63 -1.75 7.63
CA THR A 20 -10.98 -2.27 7.58
C THR A 20 -11.98 -1.16 7.28
N ASP A 21 -13.20 -1.51 6.85
CA ASP A 21 -14.27 -0.53 6.63
C ASP A 21 -14.59 0.29 7.90
N HIS A 22 -14.44 -0.33 9.07
CA HIS A 22 -14.61 0.35 10.35
C HIS A 22 -13.51 1.37 10.63
N ASP A 23 -12.26 1.07 10.28
CA ASP A 23 -11.15 2.01 10.42
C ASP A 23 -11.38 3.24 9.54
N ILE A 24 -11.88 3.04 8.32
CA ILE A 24 -12.21 4.13 7.40
C ILE A 24 -13.40 4.95 7.90
N TYR A 25 -14.42 4.30 8.48
CA TYR A 25 -15.54 4.98 9.09
C TYR A 25 -15.08 5.92 10.22
N LEU A 26 -14.33 5.37 11.19
CA LEU A 26 -13.79 6.15 12.31
C LEU A 26 -12.83 7.26 11.85
N PHE A 27 -12.06 7.01 10.78
CA PHE A 27 -11.20 8.02 10.17
C PHE A 27 -12.00 9.21 9.66
N ARG A 28 -13.09 8.96 8.93
CA ARG A 28 -13.95 10.00 8.36
C ARG A 28 -14.70 10.80 9.43
N GLU A 29 -15.04 10.17 10.55
CA GLU A 29 -15.64 10.86 11.71
C GLU A 29 -14.60 11.63 12.54
N GLY A 30 -13.30 11.41 12.34
CA GLY A 30 -12.24 12.01 13.17
C GLY A 30 -12.06 11.34 14.54
N SER A 31 -12.66 10.17 14.76
CA SER A 31 -12.68 9.46 16.04
C SER A 31 -11.67 8.30 16.11
N HIS A 32 -10.82 8.12 15.09
CA HIS A 32 -9.86 7.02 15.04
C HIS A 32 -8.56 7.33 15.81
N PHE A 33 -8.55 7.14 17.12
CA PHE A 33 -7.39 7.44 17.98
C PHE A 33 -6.14 6.57 17.71
N LYS A 34 -6.30 5.41 17.07
CA LYS A 34 -5.20 4.47 16.74
C LYS A 34 -4.77 4.50 15.28
N LEU A 35 -5.05 5.59 14.56
CA LEU A 35 -4.87 5.63 13.11
C LEU A 35 -3.39 5.47 12.70
N TYR A 36 -2.47 5.83 13.59
CA TYR A 36 -1.03 5.64 13.43
C TYR A 36 -0.62 4.15 13.31
N GLU A 37 -1.45 3.21 13.76
CA GLU A 37 -1.20 1.77 13.57
C GLU A 37 -1.47 1.31 12.12
N LYS A 38 -2.11 2.18 11.32
CA LYS A 38 -2.54 1.89 9.94
C LYS A 38 -1.85 2.78 8.91
N LEU A 39 -1.78 4.09 9.20
CA LEU A 39 -1.03 5.06 8.41
C LEU A 39 0.47 4.96 8.67
N GLY A 40 1.28 5.43 7.73
CA GLY A 40 2.73 5.38 7.79
C GLY A 40 3.29 4.13 7.13
N SER A 41 4.42 3.64 7.64
CA SER A 41 5.14 2.47 7.12
C SER A 41 5.10 1.34 8.14
N HIS A 42 4.56 0.19 7.75
CA HIS A 42 4.40 -0.98 8.62
C HIS A 42 5.05 -2.20 7.98
N LEU A 43 5.99 -2.83 8.69
CA LEU A 43 6.60 -4.09 8.24
C LEU A 43 5.59 -5.23 8.37
N VAL A 44 5.21 -5.82 7.25
CA VAL A 44 4.18 -6.86 7.18
C VAL A 44 4.61 -8.01 6.29
N ARG A 45 3.88 -9.12 6.40
CA ARG A 45 4.08 -10.30 5.57
C ARG A 45 2.85 -10.52 4.70
N ASN A 46 3.01 -10.40 3.38
CA ASN A 46 1.95 -10.68 2.43
C ASN A 46 2.24 -12.01 1.73
N ASN A 47 1.36 -13.01 1.84
CA ASN A 47 1.51 -14.33 1.20
C ASN A 47 2.90 -14.98 1.42
N GLY A 48 3.48 -14.79 2.61
CA GLY A 48 4.81 -15.33 2.95
C GLY A 48 6.00 -14.47 2.50
N VAL A 49 5.78 -13.37 1.77
CA VAL A 49 6.80 -12.39 1.38
C VAL A 49 6.86 -11.28 2.43
N LYS A 50 8.08 -10.96 2.89
CA LYS A 50 8.31 -9.81 3.79
C LYS A 50 8.39 -8.52 2.99
N GLY A 51 7.83 -7.46 3.53
CA GLY A 51 7.92 -6.13 2.94
C GLY A 51 7.34 -5.07 3.88
N ALA A 52 7.13 -3.88 3.33
CA ALA A 52 6.52 -2.77 4.06
C ALA A 52 5.22 -2.32 3.38
N HIS A 53 4.17 -2.14 4.17
CA HIS A 53 2.93 -1.50 3.76
C HIS A 53 3.01 -0.01 4.07
N PHE A 54 2.78 0.81 3.05
CA PHE A 54 2.73 2.25 3.17
C PHE A 54 1.29 2.73 3.05
N ALA A 55 0.91 3.67 3.90
CA ALA A 55 -0.36 4.38 3.77
C ALA A 55 -0.21 5.84 4.15
N VAL A 56 -0.76 6.73 3.31
CA VAL A 56 -0.72 8.17 3.52
C VAL A 56 -2.04 8.80 3.12
N TRP A 57 -2.51 9.77 3.90
CA TRP A 57 -3.68 10.56 3.54
C TRP A 57 -3.27 11.72 2.65
N ALA A 58 -3.75 11.73 1.41
CA ALA A 58 -3.44 12.75 0.41
C ALA A 58 -4.62 12.93 -0.57
N PRO A 59 -5.77 13.49 -0.10
CA PRO A 59 -7.02 13.50 -0.88
C PRO A 59 -6.94 14.32 -2.17
N ASN A 60 -6.06 15.33 -2.20
CA ASN A 60 -5.88 16.23 -3.34
C ASN A 60 -4.66 15.89 -4.21
N ALA A 61 -3.96 14.79 -3.93
CA ALA A 61 -2.80 14.40 -4.72
C ALA A 61 -3.23 13.77 -6.05
N GLU A 62 -2.54 14.08 -7.13
CA GLU A 62 -2.74 13.41 -8.43
C GLU A 62 -2.03 12.05 -8.47
N ARG A 63 -0.88 11.94 -7.80
CA ARG A 63 -0.09 10.73 -7.73
C ARG A 63 0.76 10.70 -6.47
N VAL A 64 0.83 9.54 -5.82
CA VAL A 64 1.71 9.28 -4.69
C VAL A 64 2.61 8.10 -5.00
N SER A 65 3.89 8.20 -4.67
CA SER A 65 4.87 7.11 -4.88
C SER A 65 5.87 7.11 -3.73
N VAL A 66 6.31 5.92 -3.33
CA VAL A 66 7.32 5.78 -2.27
C VAL A 66 8.70 5.83 -2.90
N ILE A 67 9.56 6.71 -2.40
CA ILE A 67 10.94 6.87 -2.88
C ILE A 67 11.93 6.69 -1.73
N GLY A 68 13.09 6.12 -2.02
CA GLY A 68 14.17 5.94 -1.06
C GLY A 68 15.36 5.21 -1.67
N ASP A 69 16.30 4.79 -0.82
CA ASP A 69 17.52 4.13 -1.30
C ASP A 69 17.23 2.82 -2.04
N PHE A 70 16.18 2.09 -1.65
CA PHE A 70 15.78 0.82 -2.24
C PHE A 70 15.34 0.92 -3.72
N ASN A 71 14.90 2.10 -4.17
CA ASN A 71 14.54 2.35 -5.56
C ASN A 71 15.42 3.42 -6.23
N ARG A 72 16.60 3.71 -5.65
CA ARG A 72 17.52 4.74 -6.16
C ARG A 72 16.84 6.10 -6.35
N TRP A 73 15.88 6.42 -5.47
CA TRP A 73 15.12 7.67 -5.53
C TRP A 73 14.28 7.84 -6.82
N ASP A 74 13.91 6.74 -7.48
CA ASP A 74 13.08 6.75 -8.69
C ASP A 74 11.59 6.92 -8.39
N ASN A 75 11.04 8.09 -8.74
CA ASN A 75 9.63 8.45 -8.57
C ASN A 75 8.65 7.78 -9.54
N ARG A 76 9.15 7.01 -10.52
CA ARG A 76 8.33 6.23 -11.45
C ARG A 76 8.06 4.83 -10.92
N SER A 77 8.84 4.40 -9.94
CA SER A 77 8.68 3.12 -9.26
C SER A 77 7.73 3.24 -8.07
N HIS A 78 7.10 2.13 -7.67
CA HIS A 78 6.34 2.00 -6.42
C HIS A 78 5.24 3.07 -6.21
N ALA A 79 4.41 3.29 -7.22
CA ALA A 79 3.23 4.12 -7.11
C ALA A 79 2.20 3.49 -6.16
N LEU A 80 1.65 4.31 -5.26
CA LEU A 80 0.57 3.91 -4.35
C LEU A 80 -0.77 3.96 -5.08
N ARG A 81 -1.71 3.12 -4.65
CA ARG A 81 -3.09 3.11 -5.14
C ARG A 81 -3.95 3.99 -4.23
N GLN A 82 -4.71 4.90 -4.81
CA GLN A 82 -5.77 5.60 -4.09
C GLN A 82 -6.90 4.63 -3.77
N ARG A 83 -7.38 4.64 -2.52
CA ARG A 83 -8.54 3.84 -2.12
C ARG A 83 -9.82 4.37 -2.77
N GLU A 84 -10.69 3.46 -3.19
CA GLU A 84 -11.96 3.77 -3.87
C GLU A 84 -13.10 4.17 -2.90
N ASP A 85 -12.85 4.14 -1.59
CA ASP A 85 -13.82 4.45 -0.53
C ASP A 85 -14.06 5.95 -0.28
N GLY A 86 -13.40 6.81 -1.07
CA GLY A 86 -13.50 8.27 -0.96
C GLY A 86 -12.78 8.87 0.25
N SER A 87 -11.99 8.09 1.00
CA SER A 87 -11.21 8.58 2.14
C SER A 87 -10.05 9.50 1.72
N GLY A 88 -9.57 9.38 0.48
CA GLY A 88 -8.38 10.06 0.00
C GLY A 88 -7.07 9.47 0.56
N ILE A 89 -7.12 8.26 1.10
CA ILE A 89 -5.95 7.51 1.54
C ILE A 89 -5.34 6.80 0.32
N TRP A 90 -4.01 6.85 0.25
CA TRP A 90 -3.18 6.16 -0.72
C TRP A 90 -2.42 5.07 0.00
N GLU A 91 -2.41 3.86 -0.55
CA GLU A 91 -1.75 2.72 0.07
C GLU A 91 -1.06 1.79 -0.93
N GLY A 92 -0.14 0.97 -0.43
CA GLY A 92 0.56 -0.01 -1.24
C GLY A 92 1.56 -0.82 -0.43
N PHE A 93 1.82 -2.04 -0.90
CA PHE A 93 2.80 -2.94 -0.31
C PHE A 93 4.03 -3.05 -1.22
N ILE A 94 5.21 -2.88 -0.63
CA ILE A 94 6.50 -2.99 -1.32
C ILE A 94 7.24 -4.20 -0.75
N GLU A 95 7.52 -5.15 -1.63
CA GLU A 95 8.21 -6.40 -1.30
C GLU A 95 9.71 -6.17 -1.09
N GLY A 96 10.31 -6.91 -0.16
CA GLY A 96 11.77 -6.94 -0.01
C GLY A 96 12.40 -5.72 0.68
N ILE A 97 11.60 -4.82 1.26
CA ILE A 97 12.09 -3.67 2.00
C ILE A 97 11.66 -3.70 3.48
N GLY A 98 12.57 -3.25 4.36
CA GLY A 98 12.38 -3.27 5.82
C GLY A 98 13.63 -3.64 6.61
#